data_AF-A0A385GLI2-F1
#
_entry.id   AF-A0A385GLI2-F1
#
_cell.length_a   1.000
_cell.length_b   1.000
_cell.length_c   1.000
_cell.angle_alpha   90.00
_cell.angle_beta   90.00
_cell.angle_gamma   90.00
#
_symmetry.space_group_name_H-M   'P 1'
#
loop_
_entity.id
_entity.type
_entity.pdbx_description
1 polymer ?
#
loop_
_entity_poly.entity_id
_entity_poly.type
_entity_poly.pdbx_seq_one_letter_code
_entity_poly.pdbx_strand_id
1 'polypeptide(L)'
;MGLFQKLFVVVALCVAASHQQSCSLTSNQDVAPGLDIGARYGQPVGNCCGICNSTPGCRAFSWNAHEGGTCWLKGATSPVVWADGVTSGILSGGGGGALVSWDEFVAALTINAYPAPSPIQYTTFLEGLPYGLITTRQEAAMALTQFMHESDGLRARREYACEHTGCPGHYETPGCDVPGQFYFGRGYIQLTWCGYNYRPFSLDYFGDDRLRFTPDLVATNDNLAWDSAFWFWRINVHTFPGVQQGHFGATTRAINGNLECNNPGGHHLARRRFEMYGRVRSVWGLAGPGIETGCYN
;
A
#
# COMPACT_ATOMS: atom_id res chain seq x y z
N MET A 1 -16.19 -46.63 -53.73
CA MET A 1 -15.49 -45.41 -53.26
C MET A 1 -16.31 -44.83 -52.12
N GLY A 2 -15.83 -44.92 -50.89
CA GLY A 2 -16.54 -44.45 -49.69
C GLY A 2 -15.57 -44.43 -48.52
N LEU A 3 -14.82 -43.33 -48.41
CA LEU A 3 -13.75 -43.13 -47.44
C LEU A 3 -14.38 -42.74 -46.09
N PHE A 4 -14.37 -43.64 -45.11
CA PHE A 4 -14.73 -43.29 -43.73
C PHE A 4 -13.51 -42.66 -43.04
N GLN A 5 -13.52 -41.33 -42.91
CA GLN A 5 -12.50 -40.59 -42.18
C GLN A 5 -12.88 -40.54 -40.70
N LYS A 6 -12.12 -41.27 -39.86
CA LYS A 6 -12.26 -41.25 -38.40
C LYS A 6 -11.77 -39.90 -37.88
N LEU A 7 -12.69 -39.11 -37.31
CA LEU A 7 -12.39 -37.86 -36.64
C LEU A 7 -11.82 -38.16 -35.24
N PHE A 8 -10.52 -37.95 -35.04
CA PHE A 8 -9.91 -37.96 -33.71
C PHE A 8 -10.09 -36.58 -33.08
N VAL A 9 -10.93 -36.48 -32.06
CA VAL A 9 -11.03 -35.29 -31.21
C VAL A 9 -9.89 -35.36 -30.19
N VAL A 10 -8.84 -34.58 -30.41
CA VAL A 10 -7.77 -34.37 -29.41
C VAL A 10 -8.27 -33.33 -28.42
N VAL A 11 -8.68 -33.78 -27.24
CA VAL A 11 -8.99 -32.88 -26.11
C VAL A 11 -7.65 -32.40 -25.53
N ALA A 12 -7.24 -31.19 -25.89
CA ALA A 12 -6.11 -30.53 -25.25
C ALA A 12 -6.52 -30.11 -23.83
N LEU A 13 -6.07 -30.86 -22.83
CA LEU A 13 -6.10 -30.44 -21.43
C LEU A 13 -5.10 -29.30 -21.25
N CYS A 14 -5.59 -28.05 -21.20
CA CYS A 14 -4.81 -26.93 -20.70
C CYS A 14 -4.57 -27.14 -19.19
N VAL A 15 -3.38 -27.61 -18.83
CA VAL A 15 -2.90 -27.51 -17.45
C VAL A 15 -2.49 -26.05 -17.25
N ALA A 16 -3.27 -25.30 -16.48
CA ALA A 16 -2.86 -23.97 -16.03
C ALA A 16 -1.62 -24.14 -15.15
N ALA A 17 -0.48 -23.63 -15.61
CA ALA A 17 0.71 -23.50 -14.77
C ALA A 17 0.39 -22.46 -13.69
N SER A 18 0.17 -22.92 -12.45
CA SER A 18 0.15 -22.04 -11.30
C SER A 18 1.53 -21.42 -11.16
N HIS A 19 1.63 -20.10 -11.32
CA HIS A 19 2.81 -19.36 -10.89
C HIS A 19 2.92 -19.54 -9.36
N GLN A 20 3.77 -20.47 -8.92
CA GLN A 20 4.13 -20.55 -7.51
C GLN A 20 4.92 -19.28 -7.17
N GLN A 21 4.31 -18.37 -6.42
CA GLN A 21 5.03 -17.28 -5.76
C GLN A 21 6.18 -17.88 -4.96
N SER A 22 7.39 -17.39 -5.22
CA SER A 22 8.61 -17.81 -4.55
C SER A 22 8.96 -16.81 -3.45
N CYS A 23 9.60 -17.28 -2.37
CA CYS A 23 10.18 -16.40 -1.37
C CYS A 23 11.70 -16.38 -1.52
N SER A 24 12.27 -15.18 -1.45
CA SER A 24 13.72 -15.01 -1.33
C SER A 24 14.10 -15.10 0.14
N LEU A 25 14.77 -16.19 0.53
CA LEU A 25 15.13 -16.46 1.93
C LEU A 25 16.44 -15.77 2.32
N THR A 26 16.48 -15.20 3.52
CA THR A 26 17.68 -14.64 4.14
C THR A 26 17.86 -15.16 5.56
N SER A 27 19.10 -15.47 5.93
CA SER A 27 19.46 -15.97 7.27
C SER A 27 19.93 -14.85 8.19
N ASN A 28 19.74 -15.05 9.49
CA ASN A 28 20.09 -14.13 10.58
C ASN A 28 19.45 -12.74 10.44
N GLN A 29 18.23 -12.73 9.91
CA GLN A 29 17.48 -11.52 9.63
C GLN A 29 16.02 -11.71 10.05
N ASP A 30 15.48 -10.71 10.73
CA ASP A 30 14.07 -10.59 11.05
C ASP A 30 13.50 -9.37 10.30
N VAL A 31 12.37 -9.56 9.63
CA VAL A 31 11.56 -8.42 9.18
C VAL A 31 10.85 -7.92 10.42
N ALA A 32 11.15 -6.68 10.84
CA ALA A 32 11.23 -6.30 12.24
C ALA A 32 10.07 -6.78 13.15
N PRO A 33 10.36 -7.03 14.43
CA PRO A 33 9.37 -7.48 15.41
C PRO A 33 8.21 -6.46 15.52
N GLY A 34 6.97 -6.94 15.61
CA GLY A 34 5.79 -6.07 15.74
C GLY A 34 5.03 -5.83 14.42
N LEU A 35 5.60 -6.19 13.28
CA LEU A 35 4.90 -6.24 11.98
C LEU A 35 4.08 -7.52 11.78
N ASP A 36 3.94 -8.31 12.83
CA ASP A 36 3.33 -9.62 12.81
C ASP A 36 1.81 -9.48 12.65
N ILE A 37 1.32 -9.79 11.46
CA ILE A 37 -0.12 -9.90 11.20
C ILE A 37 -0.68 -11.26 11.65
N GLY A 38 0.20 -12.16 12.12
CA GLY A 38 -0.16 -13.44 12.71
C GLY A 38 1.04 -14.36 12.87
N ALA A 39 0.83 -15.52 13.50
CA ALA A 39 1.84 -16.56 13.65
C ALA A 39 1.29 -17.94 13.30
N ARG A 40 2.15 -18.86 12.89
CA ARG A 40 1.86 -20.30 12.78
C ARG A 40 2.96 -21.11 13.46
N TYR A 41 2.56 -21.89 14.46
CA TYR A 41 3.45 -22.69 15.32
C TYR A 41 3.67 -24.10 14.76
N GLY A 42 4.72 -24.77 15.25
CA GLY A 42 5.11 -26.13 14.86
C GLY A 42 5.42 -26.29 13.36
N GLN A 43 5.84 -25.22 12.68
CA GLN A 43 6.12 -25.25 11.25
C GLN A 43 7.62 -25.28 10.98
N PRO A 44 8.11 -26.09 10.03
CA PRO A 44 9.44 -25.92 9.48
C PRO A 44 9.51 -24.66 8.60
N VAL A 45 10.70 -24.04 8.49
CA VAL A 45 10.91 -22.81 7.70
C VAL A 45 10.40 -22.91 6.26
N GLY A 46 10.52 -24.08 5.62
CA GLY A 46 10.08 -24.31 4.24
C GLY A 46 8.57 -24.14 4.03
N ASN A 47 7.75 -24.28 5.08
CA ASN A 47 6.30 -24.10 4.99
C ASN A 47 5.89 -22.62 5.04
N CYS A 48 6.72 -21.75 5.63
CA CYS A 48 6.34 -20.37 5.93
C CYS A 48 6.02 -19.55 4.68
N CYS A 49 6.71 -19.80 3.56
CA CYS A 49 6.43 -19.09 2.31
C CYS A 49 5.00 -19.34 1.80
N GLY A 50 4.58 -20.61 1.76
CA GLY A 50 3.22 -20.97 1.32
C GLY A 50 2.14 -20.48 2.29
N ILE A 51 2.43 -20.51 3.60
CA ILE A 51 1.54 -19.95 4.62
C ILE A 51 1.39 -18.44 4.43
N CYS A 52 2.49 -17.73 4.24
CA CYS A 52 2.45 -16.29 3.99
C CYS A 52 1.68 -16.00 2.69
N ASN A 53 1.95 -16.74 1.60
CA ASN A 53 1.27 -16.54 0.32
C ASN A 53 -0.26 -16.75 0.39
N SER A 54 -0.73 -17.60 1.30
CA SER A 54 -2.15 -17.86 1.53
C SER A 54 -2.79 -16.98 2.60
N THR A 55 -2.00 -16.13 3.27
CA THR A 55 -2.49 -15.23 4.32
C THR A 55 -2.70 -13.82 3.75
N PRO A 56 -3.94 -13.32 3.72
CA PRO A 56 -4.22 -11.95 3.28
C PRO A 56 -3.37 -10.93 4.02
N GLY A 57 -2.72 -10.03 3.28
CA GLY A 57 -1.86 -8.99 3.83
C GLY A 57 -0.43 -9.42 4.15
N CYS A 58 -0.09 -10.71 4.06
CA CYS A 58 1.29 -11.15 4.30
C CYS A 58 2.19 -10.81 3.11
N ARG A 59 3.33 -10.19 3.38
CA ARG A 59 4.36 -9.81 2.38
C ARG A 59 5.71 -10.47 2.65
N ALA A 60 5.96 -10.83 3.90
CA ALA A 60 7.14 -11.56 4.30
C ALA A 60 6.82 -12.46 5.49
N PHE A 61 7.77 -13.32 5.87
CA PHE A 61 7.73 -14.01 7.15
C PHE A 61 9.10 -13.97 7.78
N SER A 62 9.14 -14.19 9.08
CA SER A 62 10.36 -14.47 9.84
C SER A 62 10.15 -15.74 10.65
N TRP A 63 11.08 -16.67 10.54
CA TRP A 63 11.00 -17.98 11.16
C TRP A 63 12.09 -18.16 12.20
N ASN A 64 11.74 -18.72 13.35
CA ASN A 64 12.68 -19.15 14.38
C ASN A 64 12.24 -20.46 15.04
N ALA A 65 13.12 -21.05 15.86
CA ALA A 65 12.87 -22.34 16.51
C ALA A 65 11.85 -22.29 17.68
N HIS A 66 11.21 -21.14 17.93
CA HIS A 66 10.23 -20.99 19.00
C HIS A 66 9.07 -21.99 18.84
N GLU A 67 8.65 -22.62 19.93
CA GLU A 67 7.52 -23.57 19.98
C GLU A 67 7.57 -24.66 18.89
N GLY A 68 8.76 -25.24 18.65
CA GLY A 68 8.95 -26.28 17.64
C GLY A 68 9.04 -25.75 16.20
N GLY A 69 9.26 -24.45 16.05
CA GLY A 69 9.32 -23.74 14.77
C GLY A 69 8.11 -22.83 14.60
N THR A 70 8.31 -21.52 14.51
CA THR A 70 7.23 -20.55 14.34
C THR A 70 7.46 -19.70 13.10
N CYS A 71 6.45 -19.64 12.22
CA CYS A 71 6.38 -18.66 11.13
C CYS A 71 5.67 -17.40 11.65
N TRP A 72 6.41 -16.34 11.90
CA TRP A 72 5.88 -15.01 12.17
C TRP A 72 5.55 -14.33 10.85
N LEU A 73 4.27 -14.11 10.55
CA LEU A 73 3.78 -13.60 9.27
C LEU A 73 3.77 -12.08 9.30
N LYS A 74 4.41 -11.45 8.31
CA LYS A 74 4.74 -10.03 8.32
C LYS A 74 3.92 -9.28 7.28
N GLY A 75 3.30 -8.18 7.70
CA GLY A 75 2.51 -7.31 6.83
C GLY A 75 3.32 -6.36 5.96
N ALA A 76 4.63 -6.23 6.21
CA ALA A 76 5.57 -5.42 5.46
C ALA A 76 6.84 -6.23 5.15
N THR A 77 7.71 -5.68 4.30
CA THR A 77 9.00 -6.29 3.91
C THR A 77 10.21 -5.60 4.55
N SER A 78 9.95 -4.52 5.28
CA SER A 78 10.96 -3.69 5.96
C SER A 78 10.39 -3.13 7.27
N PRO A 79 11.25 -2.64 8.19
CA PRO A 79 12.71 -2.73 8.14
C PRO A 79 13.17 -4.17 8.40
N VAL A 80 14.34 -4.52 7.87
CA VAL A 80 15.01 -5.79 8.17
C VAL A 80 16.08 -5.51 9.21
N VAL A 81 16.05 -6.25 10.32
CA VAL A 81 17.02 -6.15 11.40
C VAL A 81 17.80 -7.45 11.54
N TRP A 82 19.03 -7.35 12.01
CA TRP A 82 19.82 -8.55 12.32
C TRP A 82 19.22 -9.26 13.53
N ALA A 83 19.03 -10.57 13.41
CA ALA A 83 18.53 -11.41 14.48
C ALA A 83 19.10 -12.83 14.33
N ASP A 84 19.99 -13.22 15.24
CA ASP A 84 20.65 -14.53 15.20
C ASP A 84 19.64 -15.68 15.22
N GLY A 85 19.83 -16.67 14.33
CA GLY A 85 18.96 -17.84 14.25
C GLY A 85 17.56 -17.59 13.67
N VAL A 86 17.28 -16.39 13.15
CA VAL A 86 16.03 -16.09 12.43
C VAL A 86 16.25 -16.21 10.92
N THR A 87 15.38 -16.95 10.24
CA THR A 87 15.35 -17.00 8.76
C THR A 87 14.10 -16.28 8.27
N SER A 88 14.29 -15.23 7.48
CA SER A 88 13.18 -14.50 6.86
C SER A 88 13.00 -14.86 5.40
N GLY A 89 11.80 -14.64 4.87
CA GLY A 89 11.50 -14.77 3.46
C GLY A 89 10.56 -13.67 2.99
N ILE A 90 10.95 -12.94 1.95
CA ILE A 90 10.09 -11.94 1.31
C ILE A 90 9.42 -12.57 0.09
N LEU A 91 8.08 -12.45 0.01
CA LEU A 91 7.30 -12.91 -1.14
C LEU A 91 7.72 -12.13 -2.38
N SER A 92 8.30 -12.84 -3.34
CA SER A 92 8.69 -12.29 -4.63
C SER A 92 7.45 -12.32 -5.54
N GLY A 93 6.86 -11.15 -5.80
CA GLY A 93 5.73 -10.99 -6.72
C GLY A 93 4.35 -11.17 -6.08
N GLY A 94 4.04 -10.45 -5.00
CA GLY A 94 2.70 -10.41 -4.40
C GLY A 94 1.61 -10.00 -5.41
N GLY A 95 0.41 -10.57 -5.27
CA GLY A 95 -0.74 -10.56 -6.19
C GLY A 95 -1.23 -9.25 -6.83
N GLY A 96 -0.53 -8.12 -6.67
CA GLY A 96 -0.82 -6.85 -7.33
C GLY A 96 -0.53 -6.82 -8.82
N GLY A 97 0.39 -7.66 -9.33
CA GLY A 97 0.69 -7.72 -10.79
C GLY A 97 -0.51 -8.14 -11.65
N ALA A 98 -1.53 -8.77 -11.05
CA ALA A 98 -2.80 -9.06 -11.71
C ALA A 98 -3.76 -7.85 -11.73
N LEU A 99 -3.56 -6.86 -10.86
CA LEU A 99 -4.45 -5.71 -10.72
C LEU A 99 -4.08 -4.58 -11.68
N VAL A 100 -2.79 -4.31 -11.89
CA VAL A 100 -2.34 -3.26 -12.81
C VAL A 100 -0.99 -3.64 -13.42
N SER A 101 -0.84 -3.43 -14.73
CA SER A 101 0.42 -3.59 -15.44
C SER A 101 1.30 -2.34 -15.39
N TRP A 102 2.58 -2.47 -15.73
CA TRP A 102 3.50 -1.33 -15.82
C TRP A 102 2.98 -0.23 -16.75
N ASP A 103 2.51 -0.59 -17.94
CA ASP A 103 2.02 0.37 -18.94
C ASP A 103 0.79 1.14 -18.44
N GLU A 104 -0.13 0.46 -17.74
CA GLU A 104 -1.30 1.08 -17.13
C GLU A 104 -0.93 2.00 -15.97
N PHE A 105 0.06 1.63 -15.16
CA PHE A 105 0.57 2.46 -14.08
C PHE A 105 1.22 3.74 -14.62
N VAL A 106 2.07 3.62 -15.64
CA VAL A 106 2.68 4.77 -16.34
C VAL A 106 1.61 5.64 -16.99
N ALA A 107 0.62 5.02 -17.67
CA ALA A 107 -0.47 5.73 -18.32
C ALA A 107 -1.31 6.53 -17.31
N ALA A 108 -1.56 6.00 -16.10
CA ALA A 108 -2.33 6.67 -15.06
C ALA A 108 -1.70 7.99 -14.60
N LEU A 109 -0.38 8.03 -14.43
CA LEU A 109 0.35 9.26 -14.09
C LEU A 109 0.37 10.24 -15.26
N THR A 110 0.76 9.75 -16.44
CA THR A 110 0.98 10.61 -17.61
C THR A 110 -0.31 11.21 -18.17
N ILE A 111 -1.44 10.49 -18.16
CA ILE A 111 -2.75 11.05 -18.56
C ILE A 111 -3.23 12.16 -17.60
N ASN A 112 -2.75 12.15 -16.36
CA ASN A 112 -2.99 13.20 -15.38
C ASN A 112 -1.94 14.31 -15.40
N ALA A 113 -1.12 14.37 -16.47
CA ALA A 113 -0.06 15.35 -16.67
C ALA A 113 1.06 15.32 -15.60
N TYR A 114 1.22 14.20 -14.91
CA TYR A 114 2.39 13.95 -14.07
C TYR A 114 3.52 13.27 -14.86
N PRO A 115 4.79 13.39 -14.43
CA PRO A 115 5.87 12.63 -15.02
C PRO A 115 5.67 11.12 -14.91
N ALA A 116 6.31 10.37 -15.81
CA ALA A 116 6.31 8.92 -15.72
C ALA A 116 6.93 8.45 -14.39
N PRO A 117 6.33 7.43 -13.73
CA PRO A 117 6.88 6.88 -12.50
C PRO A 117 8.16 6.08 -12.76
N SER A 118 8.91 5.79 -11.69
CA SER A 118 10.02 4.84 -11.74
C SER A 118 9.56 3.38 -11.60
N PRO A 119 10.35 2.40 -12.08
CA PRO A 119 10.07 0.98 -11.83
C PRO A 119 9.92 0.64 -10.35
N ILE A 120 10.70 1.29 -9.48
CA ILE A 120 10.63 1.10 -8.02
C ILE A 120 9.27 1.57 -7.49
N GLN A 121 8.76 2.73 -7.95
CA GLN A 121 7.45 3.20 -7.54
C GLN A 121 6.33 2.22 -7.92
N TYR A 122 6.42 1.62 -9.11
CA TYR A 122 5.48 0.59 -9.53
C TYR A 122 5.57 -0.68 -8.68
N THR A 123 6.77 -1.24 -8.49
CA THR A 123 6.93 -2.47 -7.72
C THR A 123 6.50 -2.28 -6.27
N THR A 124 6.89 -1.17 -5.63
CA THR A 124 6.52 -0.91 -4.23
C THR A 124 5.03 -0.59 -4.07
N PHE A 125 4.39 0.08 -5.05
CA PHE A 125 2.94 0.22 -5.08
C PHE A 125 2.25 -1.15 -5.08
N LEU A 126 2.64 -2.05 -5.99
CA LEU A 126 2.05 -3.38 -6.08
C LEU A 126 2.25 -4.21 -4.81
N GLU A 127 3.45 -4.16 -4.24
CA GLU A 127 3.75 -4.86 -2.99
C GLU A 127 2.96 -4.29 -1.81
N GLY A 128 2.63 -3.01 -1.81
CA GLY A 128 1.88 -2.37 -0.73
C GLY A 128 0.37 -2.62 -0.74
N LEU A 129 -0.22 -3.03 -1.89
CA LEU A 129 -1.67 -3.27 -2.01
C LEU A 129 -2.22 -4.23 -0.93
N PRO A 130 -1.60 -5.40 -0.65
CA PRO A 130 -2.06 -6.28 0.42
C PRO A 130 -1.94 -5.65 1.82
N TYR A 131 -0.92 -4.83 2.06
CA TYR A 131 -0.78 -4.11 3.34
C TYR A 131 -1.90 -3.08 3.53
N GLY A 132 -2.36 -2.47 2.43
CA GLY A 132 -3.56 -1.62 2.40
C GLY A 132 -4.89 -2.38 2.48
N LEU A 133 -4.88 -3.72 2.52
CA LEU A 133 -6.06 -4.58 2.33
C LEU A 133 -6.77 -4.41 0.97
N ILE A 134 -6.06 -3.86 -0.02
CA ILE A 134 -6.59 -3.59 -1.34
C ILE A 134 -6.48 -4.86 -2.18
N THR A 135 -7.63 -5.41 -2.57
CA THR A 135 -7.71 -6.67 -3.33
C THR A 135 -8.34 -6.52 -4.70
N THR A 136 -8.95 -5.37 -4.99
CA THR A 136 -9.64 -5.13 -6.26
C THR A 136 -8.92 -4.08 -7.11
N ARG A 137 -9.00 -4.25 -8.43
CA ARG A 137 -8.46 -3.29 -9.40
C ARG A 137 -9.10 -1.91 -9.26
N GLN A 138 -10.38 -1.89 -8.91
CA GLN A 138 -11.11 -0.65 -8.66
C GLN A 138 -10.54 0.08 -7.44
N GLU A 139 -10.35 -0.59 -6.31
CA GLU A 139 -9.81 0.04 -5.11
C GLU A 139 -8.33 0.43 -5.27
N ALA A 140 -7.54 -0.36 -6.00
CA ALA A 140 -6.17 0.03 -6.36
C ALA A 140 -6.13 1.33 -7.19
N ALA A 141 -7.07 1.52 -8.13
CA ALA A 141 -7.18 2.76 -8.90
C ALA A 141 -7.59 3.95 -8.01
N MET A 142 -8.48 3.72 -7.03
CA MET A 142 -8.86 4.76 -6.07
C MET A 142 -7.66 5.17 -5.21
N ALA A 143 -6.93 4.19 -4.64
CA ALA A 143 -5.75 4.42 -3.82
C ALA A 143 -4.65 5.16 -4.58
N LEU A 144 -4.29 4.68 -5.78
CA LEU A 144 -3.29 5.36 -6.61
C LEU A 144 -3.69 6.81 -6.91
N THR A 145 -4.96 7.06 -7.23
CA THR A 145 -5.43 8.43 -7.52
C THR A 145 -5.24 9.34 -6.32
N GLN A 146 -5.59 8.86 -5.12
CA GLN A 146 -5.42 9.66 -3.90
C GLN A 146 -3.94 9.90 -3.60
N PHE A 147 -3.10 8.87 -3.70
CA PHE A 147 -1.66 9.02 -3.50
C PHE A 147 -1.04 10.00 -4.50
N MET A 148 -1.43 9.95 -5.78
CA MET A 148 -0.99 10.91 -6.78
C MET A 148 -1.43 12.35 -6.44
N HIS A 149 -2.66 12.52 -5.95
CA HIS A 149 -3.15 13.85 -5.56
C HIS A 149 -2.34 14.42 -4.39
N GLU A 150 -2.16 13.64 -3.32
CA GLU A 150 -1.46 14.11 -2.12
C GLU A 150 0.03 14.40 -2.36
N SER A 151 0.66 13.70 -3.30
CA SER A 151 2.12 13.72 -3.47
C SER A 151 2.59 14.33 -4.79
N ASP A 152 1.77 15.17 -5.41
CA ASP A 152 2.11 15.84 -6.67
C ASP A 152 2.59 14.85 -7.75
N GLY A 153 1.82 13.77 -7.94
CA GLY A 153 2.12 12.71 -8.89
C GLY A 153 3.28 11.81 -8.44
N LEU A 154 3.33 11.45 -7.15
CA LEU A 154 4.38 10.62 -6.56
C LEU A 154 5.77 11.29 -6.56
N ARG A 155 5.83 12.63 -6.58
CA ARG A 155 7.10 13.39 -6.54
C ARG A 155 7.41 13.92 -5.14
N ALA A 156 6.39 14.41 -4.44
CA ALA A 156 6.53 15.01 -3.13
C ALA A 156 6.52 13.92 -2.05
N ARG A 157 7.67 13.72 -1.39
CA ARG A 157 7.75 12.93 -0.14
C ARG A 157 7.77 13.80 1.11
N ARG A 158 7.80 15.12 0.94
CA ARG A 158 7.65 16.14 1.98
C ARG A 158 6.71 17.22 1.46
N GLU A 159 5.92 17.78 2.36
CA GLU A 159 5.13 18.98 2.10
C GLU A 159 6.07 20.13 1.72
N TYR A 160 5.94 20.65 0.48
CA TYR A 160 6.86 21.64 -0.06
C TYR A 160 6.96 22.91 0.80
N ALA A 161 5.85 23.37 1.38
CA ALA A 161 5.81 24.56 2.21
C ALA A 161 6.57 24.40 3.55
N CYS A 162 6.66 23.16 4.05
CA CYS A 162 7.18 22.87 5.38
C CYS A 162 8.61 22.32 5.38
N GLU A 163 9.13 21.86 4.24
CA GLU A 163 10.46 21.25 4.15
C GLU A 163 11.58 22.16 4.71
N HIS A 164 11.47 23.48 4.52
CA HIS A 164 12.46 24.44 5.00
C HIS A 164 12.09 25.15 6.31
N THR A 165 10.79 25.23 6.62
CA THR A 165 10.29 26.07 7.72
C THR A 165 9.85 25.25 8.93
N GLY A 166 9.58 23.96 8.76
CA GLY A 166 8.94 23.10 9.76
C GLY A 166 7.46 23.43 10.02
N CYS A 167 6.90 24.44 9.33
CA CYS A 167 5.53 24.94 9.50
C CYS A 167 5.13 25.16 10.97
N PRO A 168 5.79 26.11 11.68
CA PRO A 168 5.51 26.37 13.09
C PRO A 168 4.04 26.77 13.30
N GLY A 169 3.40 26.29 14.38
CA GLY A 169 1.98 26.51 14.64
C GLY A 169 1.04 25.61 13.82
N HIS A 170 1.55 24.83 12.88
CA HIS A 170 0.80 23.83 12.14
C HIS A 170 1.19 22.43 12.60
N TYR A 171 0.23 21.51 12.56
CA TYR A 171 0.46 20.08 12.84
C TYR A 171 0.95 19.77 14.27
N GLU A 172 0.75 20.70 15.20
CA GLU A 172 1.12 20.58 16.62
C GLU A 172 0.15 19.68 17.38
N THR A 173 0.68 18.68 18.08
CA THR A 173 -0.09 17.78 18.94
C THR A 173 0.46 17.83 20.37
N PRO A 174 -0.11 18.67 21.25
CA PRO A 174 0.32 18.75 22.65
C PRO A 174 0.36 17.36 23.31
N GLY A 175 1.48 17.04 23.97
CA GLY A 175 1.72 15.74 24.62
C GLY A 175 2.34 14.66 23.72
N CYS A 176 2.27 14.81 22.39
CA CYS A 176 2.96 13.92 21.46
C CYS A 176 4.26 14.53 20.93
N ASP A 177 4.27 15.84 20.67
CA ASP A 177 5.38 16.45 19.96
C ASP A 177 6.71 16.36 20.73
N VAL A 178 7.80 16.19 20.00
CA VAL A 178 9.17 16.21 20.53
C VAL A 178 9.86 17.51 20.13
N PRO A 179 10.52 18.22 21.05
CA PRO A 179 11.28 19.44 20.72
C PRO A 179 12.24 19.23 19.54
N GLY A 180 12.15 20.10 18.54
CA GLY A 180 12.97 20.06 17.33
C GLY A 180 12.49 19.06 16.25
N GLN A 181 11.36 18.38 16.46
CA GLN A 181 10.73 17.51 15.46
C GLN A 181 9.44 18.14 14.93
N PHE A 182 9.14 17.91 13.65
CA PHE A 182 7.98 18.47 12.96
C PHE A 182 7.22 17.38 12.19
N TYR A 183 5.89 17.41 12.31
CA TYR A 183 5.00 16.35 11.81
C TYR A 183 4.11 16.82 10.65
N PHE A 184 4.65 17.68 9.80
CA PHE A 184 4.08 18.05 8.51
C PHE A 184 4.04 16.87 7.54
N GLY A 185 3.35 17.03 6.41
CA GLY A 185 3.12 15.97 5.44
C GLY A 185 4.38 15.28 4.94
N ARG A 186 4.45 13.95 5.09
CA ARG A 186 5.48 13.10 4.44
C ARG A 186 4.90 11.84 3.80
N GLY A 187 5.64 11.26 2.87
CA GLY A 187 5.23 10.08 2.13
C GLY A 187 4.10 10.36 1.14
N TYR A 188 3.60 9.31 0.48
CA TYR A 188 2.69 9.48 -0.67
C TYR A 188 1.24 9.81 -0.30
N ILE A 189 0.87 9.75 0.99
CA ILE A 189 -0.42 10.22 1.50
C ILE A 189 -0.30 11.53 2.30
N GLN A 190 0.90 12.13 2.36
CA GLN A 190 1.17 13.29 3.22
C GLN A 190 0.77 13.03 4.69
N LEU A 191 1.31 11.96 5.27
CA LEU A 191 1.13 11.58 6.66
C LEU A 191 1.49 12.77 7.57
N THR A 192 0.57 13.16 8.45
CA THR A 192 0.65 14.43 9.20
C THR A 192 0.14 14.26 10.64
N TRP A 193 0.60 15.10 11.58
CA TRP A 193 0.27 15.08 13.03
C TRP A 193 0.95 13.95 13.80
N CYS A 194 1.62 14.31 14.90
CA CYS A 194 2.30 13.36 15.77
C CYS A 194 1.34 12.30 16.33
N GLY A 195 0.30 12.77 17.05
CA GLY A 195 -0.54 11.87 17.85
C GLY A 195 -1.57 11.09 17.04
N TYR A 196 -1.98 11.62 15.90
CA TYR A 196 -2.98 10.96 15.05
C TYR A 196 -2.35 9.96 14.08
N ASN A 197 -1.16 10.25 13.53
CA ASN A 197 -0.58 9.42 12.49
C ASN A 197 0.84 8.93 12.78
N TYR A 198 1.82 9.82 13.01
CA TYR A 198 3.23 9.39 13.09
C TYR A 198 3.48 8.37 14.20
N ARG A 199 3.00 8.65 15.41
CA ARG A 199 3.14 7.73 16.55
C ARG A 199 2.32 6.43 16.36
N PRO A 200 1.02 6.48 16.02
CA PRO A 200 0.26 5.26 15.73
C PRO A 200 0.86 4.40 14.61
N PHE A 201 1.32 5.02 13.52
CA PHE A 201 2.01 4.32 12.44
C PHE A 201 3.31 3.69 12.93
N SER A 202 4.10 4.42 13.72
CA SER A 202 5.34 3.89 14.29
C SER A 202 5.08 2.65 15.14
N LEU A 203 4.08 2.70 16.01
CA LEU A 203 3.75 1.60 16.92
C LEU A 203 3.23 0.38 16.16
N ASP A 204 2.42 0.59 15.12
CA ASP A 204 1.92 -0.51 14.27
C ASP A 204 3.01 -1.10 13.36
N TYR A 205 3.88 -0.26 12.80
CA TYR A 205 4.86 -0.68 11.79
C TYR A 205 6.22 -1.09 12.38
N PHE A 206 6.64 -0.52 13.50
CA PHE A 206 7.94 -0.83 14.11
C PHE A 206 7.83 -1.50 15.47
N GLY A 207 6.64 -1.52 16.08
CA GLY A 207 6.47 -1.93 17.48
C GLY A 207 7.01 -0.91 18.50
N ASP A 208 7.42 0.29 18.06
CA ASP A 208 7.96 1.34 18.92
C ASP A 208 7.57 2.75 18.44
N ASP A 209 7.93 3.77 19.21
CA ASP A 209 7.56 5.17 18.95
C ASP A 209 8.64 5.95 18.16
N ARG A 210 9.52 5.27 17.40
CA ARG A 210 10.67 5.93 16.77
C ARG A 210 10.30 7.09 15.85
N LEU A 211 9.17 7.04 15.14
CA LEU A 211 8.79 8.13 14.23
C LEU A 211 8.34 9.39 14.96
N ARG A 212 8.03 9.31 16.25
CA ARG A 212 7.89 10.51 17.10
C ARG A 212 9.21 11.27 17.20
N PHE A 213 10.35 10.57 17.22
CA PHE A 213 11.68 11.18 17.34
C PHE A 213 12.39 11.36 16.00
N THR A 214 11.99 10.60 14.99
CA THR A 214 12.62 10.57 13.65
C THR A 214 11.57 10.58 12.52
N PRO A 215 10.64 11.56 12.50
CA PRO A 215 9.54 11.59 11.52
C PRO A 215 10.03 11.67 10.06
N ASP A 216 11.24 12.18 9.84
CA ASP A 216 11.82 12.32 8.51
C ASP A 216 12.17 10.99 7.83
N LEU A 217 12.19 9.88 8.58
CA LEU A 217 12.30 8.54 8.01
C LEU A 217 11.19 8.26 6.98
N VAL A 218 9.98 8.80 7.20
CA VAL A 218 8.85 8.61 6.28
C VAL A 218 9.11 9.21 4.89
N ALA A 219 9.95 10.24 4.80
CA ALA A 219 10.31 10.86 3.51
C ALA A 219 11.58 10.29 2.88
N THR A 220 12.54 9.85 3.71
CA THR A 220 13.88 9.41 3.27
C THR A 220 13.97 7.93 2.94
N ASN A 221 13.07 7.10 3.49
CA ASN A 221 13.02 5.67 3.19
C ASN A 221 11.91 5.39 2.17
N ASP A 222 12.28 4.87 1.01
CA ASP A 222 11.38 4.57 -0.11
C ASP A 222 10.22 3.65 0.27
N ASN A 223 10.50 2.58 1.02
CA ASN A 223 9.46 1.65 1.47
C ASN A 223 8.54 2.31 2.48
N LEU A 224 9.10 3.07 3.43
CA LEU A 224 8.31 3.71 4.48
C LEU A 224 7.39 4.81 3.93
N ALA A 225 7.79 5.50 2.86
CA ALA A 225 6.96 6.47 2.16
C ALA A 225 5.70 5.83 1.55
N TRP A 226 5.82 4.59 1.05
CA TRP A 226 4.70 3.80 0.55
C TRP A 226 3.91 3.12 1.68
N ASP A 227 4.60 2.50 2.61
CA ASP A 227 3.97 1.75 3.70
C ASP A 227 3.18 2.69 4.62
N SER A 228 3.62 3.93 4.84
CA SER A 228 2.80 4.93 5.55
C SER A 228 1.48 5.26 4.80
N ALA A 229 1.52 5.32 3.47
CA ALA A 229 0.34 5.58 2.65
C ALA A 229 -0.65 4.40 2.69
N PHE A 230 -0.15 3.17 2.58
CA PHE A 230 -0.97 1.97 2.66
C PHE A 230 -1.45 1.66 4.09
N TRP A 231 -0.65 1.97 5.12
CA TRP A 231 -1.09 1.94 6.50
C TRP A 231 -2.26 2.89 6.71
N PHE A 232 -2.13 4.15 6.27
CA PHE A 232 -3.21 5.12 6.37
C PHE A 232 -4.46 4.65 5.64
N TRP A 233 -4.30 4.10 4.43
CA TRP A 233 -5.40 3.52 3.67
C TRP A 233 -6.10 2.41 4.45
N ARG A 234 -5.35 1.42 4.96
CA ARG A 234 -5.90 0.29 5.73
C ARG A 234 -6.67 0.77 6.97
N ILE A 235 -6.09 1.70 7.72
CA ILE A 235 -6.63 2.13 9.01
C ILE A 235 -7.83 3.07 8.85
N ASN A 236 -7.79 3.99 7.89
CA ASN A 236 -8.75 5.09 7.80
C ASN A 236 -9.68 5.03 6.58
N VAL A 237 -9.27 4.38 5.48
CA VAL A 237 -9.97 4.48 4.19
C VAL A 237 -10.66 3.18 3.79
N HIS A 238 -9.96 2.04 3.85
CA HIS A 238 -10.44 0.74 3.36
C HIS A 238 -11.79 0.33 3.94
N THR A 239 -12.01 0.58 5.24
CA THR A 239 -13.24 0.23 5.97
C THR A 239 -14.26 1.37 6.00
N PHE A 240 -13.94 2.53 5.42
CA PHE A 240 -14.83 3.68 5.42
C PHE A 240 -16.09 3.38 4.58
N PRO A 241 -17.31 3.71 5.06
CA PRO A 241 -18.55 3.38 4.37
C PRO A 241 -18.57 3.83 2.91
N GLY A 242 -18.80 2.89 2.00
CA GLY A 242 -18.85 3.12 0.55
C GLY A 242 -17.55 2.82 -0.20
N VAL A 243 -16.39 2.77 0.47
CA VAL A 243 -15.10 2.55 -0.23
C VAL A 243 -15.06 1.20 -0.92
N GLN A 244 -15.39 0.10 -0.24
CA GLN A 244 -15.42 -1.23 -0.86
C GLN A 244 -16.53 -1.40 -1.93
N GLN A 245 -17.52 -0.49 -1.95
CA GLN A 245 -18.54 -0.42 -3.00
C GLN A 245 -18.09 0.43 -4.20
N GLY A 246 -16.89 1.03 -4.11
CA GLY A 246 -16.31 1.80 -5.19
C GLY A 246 -16.66 3.28 -5.21
N HIS A 247 -17.22 3.81 -4.12
CA HIS A 247 -17.57 5.22 -3.98
C HIS A 247 -16.29 6.04 -3.76
N PHE A 248 -15.82 6.70 -4.81
CA PHE A 248 -14.57 7.46 -4.77
C PHE A 248 -14.68 8.67 -3.82
N GLY A 249 -15.84 9.33 -3.74
CA GLY A 249 -16.06 10.42 -2.79
C GLY A 249 -15.89 9.99 -1.33
N ALA A 250 -16.27 8.76 -1.00
CA ALA A 250 -16.04 8.19 0.34
C ALA A 250 -14.54 8.13 0.70
N THR A 251 -13.67 7.83 -0.26
CA THR A 251 -12.21 7.86 -0.04
C THR A 251 -11.71 9.28 0.23
N THR A 252 -12.21 10.27 -0.52
CA THR A 252 -11.88 11.68 -0.32
C THR A 252 -12.36 12.17 1.05
N ARG A 253 -13.56 11.73 1.47
CA ARG A 253 -14.10 12.04 2.80
C ARG A 253 -13.24 11.45 3.92
N ALA A 254 -12.79 10.22 3.77
CA ALA A 254 -11.93 9.56 4.75
C ALA A 254 -10.56 10.27 4.89
N ILE A 255 -10.01 10.79 3.79
CA ILE A 255 -8.70 11.45 3.77
C ILE A 255 -8.79 12.90 4.24
N ASN A 256 -9.71 13.70 3.67
CA ASN A 256 -9.76 15.14 3.90
C ASN A 256 -11.18 15.72 3.93
N GLY A 257 -12.15 14.96 4.47
CA GLY A 257 -13.57 15.30 4.41
C GLY A 257 -13.93 16.64 5.05
N ASN A 258 -13.20 17.07 6.09
CA ASN A 258 -13.45 18.37 6.73
C ASN A 258 -13.17 19.54 5.78
N LEU A 259 -12.08 19.48 5.02
CA LEU A 259 -11.68 20.57 4.12
C LEU A 259 -12.35 20.47 2.75
N GLU A 260 -12.59 19.26 2.24
CA GLU A 260 -13.00 19.07 0.84
C GLU A 260 -14.46 18.65 0.66
N CYS A 261 -15.11 18.09 1.69
CA CYS A 261 -16.50 17.62 1.60
C CYS A 261 -17.46 18.49 2.42
N ASN A 262 -17.10 18.81 3.66
CA ASN A 262 -17.97 19.57 4.56
C ASN A 262 -17.91 21.08 4.30
N ASN A 263 -16.79 21.58 3.76
CA ASN A 263 -16.61 22.97 3.38
C ASN A 263 -16.95 23.16 1.89
N PRO A 264 -18.00 23.93 1.53
CA PRO A 264 -18.34 24.22 0.14
C PRO A 264 -17.18 24.82 -0.67
N GLY A 265 -16.31 25.60 -0.01
CA GLY A 265 -15.13 26.17 -0.63
C GLY A 265 -14.13 25.12 -1.12
N GLY A 266 -14.13 23.91 -0.54
CA GLY A 266 -13.21 22.82 -0.90
C GLY A 266 -13.79 21.79 -1.88
N HIS A 267 -15.08 21.87 -2.25
CA HIS A 267 -15.72 20.88 -3.13
C HIS A 267 -15.02 20.74 -4.49
N HIS A 268 -14.41 21.83 -4.98
CA HIS A 268 -13.67 21.82 -6.24
C HIS A 268 -12.39 20.97 -6.19
N LEU A 269 -11.78 20.78 -5.00
CA LEU A 269 -10.63 19.90 -4.79
C LEU A 269 -11.07 18.43 -4.86
N ALA A 270 -12.17 18.09 -4.19
CA ALA A 270 -12.75 16.76 -4.26
C ALA A 270 -13.19 16.38 -5.69
N ARG A 271 -13.79 17.32 -6.44
CA ARG A 271 -14.08 17.14 -7.88
C ARG A 271 -12.84 16.85 -8.69
N ARG A 272 -11.75 17.59 -8.46
CA ARG A 272 -10.47 17.37 -9.14
C ARG A 272 -9.93 15.96 -8.90
N ARG A 273 -10.01 15.45 -7.66
CA ARG A 273 -9.64 14.06 -7.36
C ARG A 273 -10.49 13.07 -8.16
N PHE A 274 -11.80 13.29 -8.25
CA PHE A 274 -12.69 12.41 -9.03
C PHE A 274 -12.42 12.46 -10.54
N GLU A 275 -12.14 13.63 -11.09
CA GLU A 275 -11.72 13.78 -12.49
C GLU A 275 -10.40 13.03 -12.77
N MET A 276 -9.44 13.11 -11.84
CA MET A 276 -8.21 12.33 -11.93
C MET A 276 -8.50 10.83 -11.94
N TYR A 277 -9.37 10.37 -11.05
CA TYR A 277 -9.80 8.97 -10.97
C TYR A 277 -10.45 8.48 -12.26
N GLY A 278 -11.34 9.29 -12.86
CA GLY A 278 -11.97 8.97 -14.14
C GLY A 278 -10.93 8.75 -15.26
N ARG A 279 -9.86 9.57 -15.28
CA ARG A 279 -8.74 9.37 -16.22
C ARG A 279 -7.95 8.10 -15.93
N VAL A 280 -7.63 7.82 -14.66
CA VAL A 280 -6.96 6.55 -14.27
C VAL A 280 -7.78 5.34 -14.71
N ARG A 281 -9.09 5.35 -14.43
CA ARG A 281 -10.01 4.27 -14.86
C ARG A 281 -9.98 4.05 -16.36
N SER A 282 -9.95 5.13 -17.15
CA SER A 282 -9.97 5.05 -18.61
C SER A 282 -8.75 4.30 -19.17
N VAL A 283 -7.56 4.54 -18.62
CA VAL A 283 -6.33 3.86 -19.06
C VAL A 283 -6.17 2.48 -18.44
N TRP A 284 -6.86 2.18 -17.33
CA TRP A 284 -6.90 0.86 -16.71
C TRP A 284 -8.04 -0.02 -17.24
N GLY A 285 -8.78 0.43 -18.25
CA GLY A 285 -9.89 -0.34 -18.85
C GLY A 285 -11.08 -0.57 -17.93
N LEU A 286 -11.24 0.24 -16.88
CA LEU A 286 -12.39 0.17 -15.96
C LEU A 286 -13.61 0.87 -16.58
N ALA A 287 -14.80 0.29 -16.40
CA ALA A 287 -16.02 0.80 -17.01
C ALA A 287 -16.43 2.17 -16.45
N GLY A 288 -16.61 3.16 -17.32
CA GLY A 288 -17.12 4.49 -16.96
C GLY A 288 -16.20 5.30 -16.02
N PRO A 289 -16.62 6.54 -15.67
CA PRO A 289 -15.81 7.46 -14.86
C PRO A 289 -15.70 7.07 -13.38
N GLY A 290 -16.47 6.08 -12.92
CA GLY A 290 -16.54 5.66 -11.52
C GLY A 290 -17.73 6.31 -10.79
N ILE A 291 -17.79 6.09 -9.47
CA ILE A 291 -18.88 6.57 -8.61
C ILE A 291 -18.34 7.72 -7.74
N GLU A 292 -18.86 8.92 -7.92
CA GLU A 292 -18.38 10.14 -7.22
C GLU A 292 -18.87 10.26 -5.77
N THR A 293 -20.00 9.62 -5.44
CA THR A 293 -20.75 9.85 -4.18
C THR A 293 -19.96 9.64 -2.90
N GLY A 294 -20.41 10.25 -1.81
CA GLY A 294 -19.87 10.03 -0.46
C GLY A 294 -18.97 11.16 0.06
N CYS A 295 -18.77 12.21 -0.73
CA CYS A 295 -18.12 13.45 -0.29
C CYS A 295 -19.16 14.57 -0.13
N TYR A 296 -19.36 15.43 -1.12
CA TYR A 296 -20.35 16.53 -1.04
C TYR A 296 -21.72 16.19 -1.64
N ASN A 297 -21.90 14.96 -2.14
CA ASN A 297 -23.07 14.47 -2.85
C ASN A 297 -23.49 13.07 -2.40
#